data_AF-A0A7Z9WTD1-F1
#
_entry.id   AF-A0A7Z9WTD1-F1
#
_cell.length_a   1.000
_cell.length_b   1.000
_cell.length_c   1.000
_cell.angle_alpha   90.00
_cell.angle_beta   90.00
_cell.angle_gamma   90.00
#
_symmetry.space_group_name_H-M   'P 1'
#
loop_
_entity.id
_entity.type
_entity.pdbx_description
1 polymer ?
#
loop_
_entity_poly.entity_id
_entity_poly.type
_entity_poly.pdbx_seq_one_letter_code
_entity_poly.pdbx_strand_id
1 'polypeptide(L)'
;MPSTHTVPHLQTTLTGPLLELESHLLAHQAQIEAWFRQQFRQTPAPFYASVDLRNAGYKLAPVDTNLFPAGFNNLAPELMPLAVQAAQVAVMQACPVADGVLIIPENHTRNTFYLENLKALQNILCAAGYETRIGSLRPDLDHPMEIELPS
;
A
#
# COMPACT_ATOMS: atom_id res chain seq x y z
N MET A 1 2.27 -20.21 23.41
CA MET A 1 1.01 -20.65 22.79
C MET A 1 1.23 -20.58 21.29
N PRO A 2 1.05 -21.66 20.50
CA PRO A 2 1.06 -21.52 19.05
C PRO A 2 -0.11 -20.60 18.67
N SER A 3 0.18 -19.52 17.96
CA SER A 3 -0.85 -18.59 17.50
C SER A 3 -1.78 -19.32 16.54
N THR A 4 -3.05 -19.46 16.90
CA THR A 4 -4.11 -19.99 16.04
C THR A 4 -4.50 -18.96 14.98
N HIS A 5 -3.58 -18.57 14.12
CA HIS A 5 -3.90 -17.71 12.98
C HIS A 5 -4.48 -18.59 11.87
N THR A 6 -5.80 -18.71 11.84
CA THR A 6 -6.53 -19.24 10.68
C THR A 6 -6.36 -18.29 9.51
N VAL A 7 -5.76 -18.78 8.43
CA VAL A 7 -5.63 -18.05 7.16
C VAL A 7 -6.70 -18.52 6.17
N PRO A 8 -7.07 -17.70 5.17
CA PRO A 8 -7.98 -18.15 4.12
C PRO A 8 -7.42 -19.34 3.33
N HIS A 9 -8.27 -20.32 3.03
CA HIS A 9 -7.94 -21.49 2.21
C HIS A 9 -8.87 -21.59 1.00
N LEU A 10 -8.35 -22.06 -0.14
CA LEU A 10 -9.15 -22.34 -1.32
C LEU A 10 -10.12 -23.50 -1.05
N GLN A 11 -11.41 -23.27 -1.27
CA GLN A 11 -12.45 -24.29 -1.21
C GLN A 11 -12.73 -24.88 -2.61
N THR A 12 -11.68 -25.19 -3.36
CA THR A 12 -11.75 -25.79 -4.70
C THR A 12 -10.63 -26.80 -4.90
N THR A 13 -10.93 -27.86 -5.66
CA THR A 13 -9.93 -28.86 -6.08
C THR A 13 -9.28 -28.52 -7.42
N LEU A 14 -9.82 -27.52 -8.15
CA LEU A 14 -9.34 -27.13 -9.48
C LEU A 14 -8.20 -26.10 -9.35
N THR A 15 -7.00 -26.56 -9.01
CA THR A 15 -5.81 -25.72 -8.81
C THR A 15 -4.72 -25.91 -9.89
N GLY A 16 -4.96 -26.76 -10.89
CA GLY A 16 -3.99 -27.05 -11.96
C GLY A 16 -3.42 -25.79 -12.64
N PRO A 17 -4.27 -24.87 -13.14
CA PRO A 17 -3.77 -23.63 -13.77
C PRO A 17 -3.03 -22.70 -12.80
N LEU A 18 -3.41 -22.65 -11.52
CA LEU A 18 -2.67 -21.90 -10.50
C LEU A 18 -1.27 -22.48 -10.29
N LEU A 19 -1.14 -23.80 -10.16
CA LEU A 19 0.14 -24.47 -9.99
C LEU A 19 1.05 -24.30 -11.22
N GLU A 20 0.46 -24.31 -12.43
CA GLU A 20 1.19 -24.03 -13.67
C GLU A 20 1.73 -22.60 -13.68
N LEU A 21 0.89 -21.61 -13.32
CA LEU A 21 1.31 -20.21 -13.18
C LEU A 21 2.44 -20.06 -12.16
N GLU A 22 2.28 -20.63 -10.96
CA GLU A 22 3.30 -20.58 -9.90
C GLU A 22 4.62 -21.21 -10.35
N SER A 23 4.56 -22.38 -10.99
CA SER A 23 5.74 -23.07 -11.53
C SER A 23 6.44 -22.23 -12.60
N HIS A 24 5.68 -21.59 -13.48
CA HIS A 24 6.21 -20.70 -14.51
C HIS A 24 6.91 -19.47 -13.89
N LEU A 25 6.28 -18.82 -12.91
CA LEU A 25 6.87 -17.67 -12.21
C LEU A 25 8.19 -18.05 -11.52
N LEU A 26 8.23 -19.19 -10.83
CA LEU A 26 9.43 -19.67 -10.14
C LEU A 26 10.55 -20.03 -11.12
N ALA A 27 10.23 -20.71 -12.23
CA ALA A 27 11.21 -21.09 -13.24
C ALA A 27 11.84 -19.88 -13.97
N HIS A 28 11.12 -18.76 -14.04
CA HIS A 28 11.52 -17.56 -14.77
C HIS A 28 11.80 -16.33 -13.88
N GLN A 29 11.95 -16.51 -12.56
CA GLN A 29 12.05 -15.42 -11.58
C GLN A 29 13.07 -14.34 -11.98
N ALA A 30 14.33 -14.72 -12.28
CA ALA A 30 15.37 -13.75 -12.62
C ALA A 30 15.06 -12.95 -13.91
N GLN A 31 14.43 -13.59 -14.89
CA GLN A 31 14.02 -12.96 -16.15
C GLN A 31 12.88 -11.97 -15.92
N ILE A 32 11.89 -12.35 -15.12
CA ILE A 32 10.75 -11.49 -14.75
C ILE A 32 11.23 -10.25 -14.00
N GLU A 33 12.11 -10.41 -13.00
CA GLU A 33 12.70 -9.31 -12.24
C GLU A 33 13.54 -8.37 -13.12
N ALA A 34 14.31 -8.92 -14.06
CA ALA A 34 15.06 -8.12 -15.03
C ALA A 34 14.15 -7.31 -15.94
N TRP A 35 13.04 -7.91 -16.39
CA TRP A 35 12.03 -7.25 -17.19
C TRP A 35 11.38 -6.09 -16.41
N PHE A 36 10.96 -6.31 -15.15
CA PHE A 36 10.39 -5.25 -14.31
C PHE A 36 11.35 -4.06 -14.14
N ARG A 37 12.63 -4.31 -13.85
CA ARG A 37 13.63 -3.22 -13.75
C ARG A 37 13.77 -2.42 -15.06
N GLN A 38 13.61 -3.06 -16.22
CA GLN A 38 13.63 -2.36 -17.50
C GLN A 38 12.36 -1.55 -17.73
N GLN A 39 11.18 -2.12 -17.40
CA GLN A 39 9.91 -1.42 -17.54
C GLN A 39 9.83 -0.20 -16.62
N PHE A 40 10.24 -0.31 -15.35
CA PHE A 40 10.20 0.82 -14.41
C PHE A 40 11.17 1.95 -14.75
N ARG A 41 12.17 1.71 -15.61
CA ARG A 41 13.00 2.80 -16.18
C ARG A 41 12.28 3.57 -17.27
N GLN A 42 11.42 2.90 -18.04
CA GLN A 42 10.65 3.50 -19.13
C GLN A 42 9.38 4.18 -18.59
N THR A 43 8.71 3.52 -17.67
CA THR A 43 7.48 3.96 -17.02
C THR A 43 7.66 3.83 -15.51
N PRO A 44 8.10 4.91 -14.83
CA PRO A 44 8.25 4.92 -13.38
C PRO A 44 6.95 4.51 -12.67
N ALA A 45 7.10 3.83 -11.53
CA ALA A 45 5.96 3.45 -10.70
C ALA A 45 5.26 4.70 -10.12
N PRO A 46 3.95 4.64 -9.83
CA PRO A 46 3.30 5.68 -9.04
C PRO A 46 3.90 5.74 -7.63
N PHE A 47 3.67 6.85 -6.92
CA PHE A 47 4.15 7.05 -5.54
C PHE A 47 3.72 5.92 -4.60
N TYR A 48 2.47 5.47 -4.75
CA TYR A 48 1.88 4.33 -4.07
C TYR A 48 0.74 3.74 -4.92
N ALA A 49 0.33 2.51 -4.62
CA ALA A 49 -0.87 1.89 -5.20
C ALA A 49 -1.28 0.67 -4.36
N SER A 50 -2.55 0.27 -4.47
CA SER A 50 -3.00 -1.08 -4.11
C SER A 50 -3.63 -1.77 -5.32
N VAL A 51 -3.53 -3.10 -5.37
CA VAL A 51 -4.13 -3.92 -6.42
C VAL A 51 -4.90 -5.06 -5.76
N ASP A 52 -6.20 -5.14 -6.03
CA ASP A 52 -7.01 -6.26 -5.56
C ASP A 52 -6.85 -7.44 -6.50
N LEU A 53 -6.52 -8.60 -5.95
CA LEU A 53 -6.40 -9.85 -6.69
C LEU A 53 -7.54 -10.80 -6.33
N ARG A 54 -8.00 -11.58 -7.29
CA ARG A 54 -8.88 -12.74 -7.04
C ARG A 54 -8.21 -14.02 -7.51
N ASN A 55 -8.11 -14.99 -6.60
CA ASN A 55 -7.65 -16.35 -6.89
C ASN A 55 -8.84 -17.30 -6.93
N ALA A 56 -9.16 -17.81 -8.13
CA ALA A 56 -10.24 -18.78 -8.35
C ALA A 56 -9.72 -20.23 -8.52
N GLY A 57 -8.44 -20.49 -8.29
CA GLY A 57 -7.78 -21.78 -8.55
C GLY A 57 -7.48 -22.04 -10.03
N TYR A 58 -8.39 -21.69 -10.94
CA TYR A 58 -8.17 -21.77 -12.39
C TYR A 58 -7.69 -20.44 -13.01
N LYS A 59 -7.76 -19.34 -12.26
CA LYS A 59 -7.33 -18.01 -12.71
C LYS A 59 -6.93 -17.15 -11.51
N LEU A 60 -5.82 -16.45 -11.64
CA LEU A 60 -5.39 -15.36 -10.76
C LEU A 60 -5.39 -14.07 -11.58
N ALA A 61 -6.14 -13.06 -11.15
CA ALA A 61 -6.25 -11.82 -11.91
C ALA A 61 -6.40 -10.59 -11.01
N PRO A 62 -5.86 -9.42 -11.44
CA PRO A 62 -6.22 -8.14 -10.84
C PRO A 62 -7.66 -7.79 -11.21
N VAL A 63 -8.38 -7.24 -10.24
CA VAL A 63 -9.78 -6.81 -10.41
C VAL A 63 -10.00 -5.34 -10.09
N ASP A 64 -9.09 -4.72 -9.33
CA ASP A 64 -9.09 -3.30 -9.05
C ASP A 64 -7.65 -2.78 -8.90
N THR A 65 -7.43 -1.51 -9.25
CA THR A 65 -6.16 -0.81 -9.00
C THR A 65 -6.48 0.58 -8.49
N ASN A 66 -6.08 0.86 -7.25
CA ASN A 66 -6.32 2.13 -6.60
C ASN A 66 -4.99 2.87 -6.40
N LEU A 67 -4.91 4.06 -7.02
CA LEU A 67 -3.76 4.95 -6.88
C LEU A 67 -3.81 5.82 -5.62
N PHE A 68 -4.88 5.73 -4.82
CA PHE A 68 -5.06 6.40 -3.53
C PHE A 68 -5.53 5.38 -2.49
N PRO A 69 -4.71 4.36 -2.17
CA PRO A 69 -5.10 3.29 -1.26
C PRO A 69 -5.41 3.83 0.14
N ALA A 70 -6.43 3.25 0.77
CA ALA A 70 -6.94 3.68 2.08
C ALA A 70 -6.90 2.54 3.13
N GLY A 71 -5.83 1.74 3.11
CA GLY A 71 -5.66 0.58 3.99
C GLY A 71 -4.29 0.48 4.66
N PHE A 72 -3.56 1.59 4.84
CA PHE A 72 -2.22 1.58 5.48
C PHE A 72 -2.26 1.07 6.93
N ASN A 73 -3.37 1.28 7.64
CA ASN A 73 -3.60 0.74 8.99
C ASN A 73 -3.80 -0.80 9.01
N ASN A 74 -4.03 -1.43 7.86
CA ASN A 74 -4.17 -2.89 7.75
C ASN A 74 -2.84 -3.59 7.44
N LEU A 75 -1.75 -2.85 7.24
CA LEU A 75 -0.42 -3.43 7.06
C LEU A 75 0.05 -4.06 8.38
N ALA A 76 0.69 -5.23 8.28
CA ALA A 76 1.26 -5.89 9.44
C ALA A 76 2.33 -4.98 10.08
N PRO A 77 2.30 -4.74 11.41
CA PRO A 77 3.24 -3.85 12.08
C PRO A 77 4.72 -4.19 11.83
N GLU A 78 5.03 -5.48 11.63
CA GLU A 78 6.37 -5.98 11.34
C GLU A 78 6.91 -5.51 9.98
N LEU A 79 6.04 -5.08 9.06
CA LEU A 79 6.40 -4.55 7.75
C LEU A 79 6.71 -3.04 7.77
N MET A 80 6.57 -2.37 8.91
CA MET A 80 6.84 -0.94 9.03
C MET A 80 8.23 -0.53 8.51
N PRO A 81 9.34 -1.23 8.81
CA PRO A 81 10.65 -0.85 8.27
C PRO A 81 10.71 -0.89 6.73
N LEU A 82 10.02 -1.84 6.11
CA LEU A 82 9.94 -1.96 4.64
C LEU A 82 9.08 -0.83 4.05
N ALA A 83 7.94 -0.52 4.67
CA ALA A 83 7.09 0.59 4.25
C ALA A 83 7.82 1.93 4.32
N VAL A 84 8.61 2.15 5.38
CA VAL A 84 9.45 3.35 5.54
C VAL A 84 10.49 3.44 4.43
N GLN A 85 11.23 2.36 4.16
CA GLN A 85 12.22 2.34 3.08
C GLN A 85 11.58 2.60 1.71
N ALA A 86 10.42 1.99 1.44
CA ALA A 86 9.69 2.19 0.19
C ALA A 86 9.22 3.65 0.04
N ALA A 87 8.73 4.27 1.12
CA ALA A 87 8.33 5.67 1.13
C ALA A 87 9.50 6.62 0.86
N GLN A 88 10.69 6.36 1.43
CA GLN A 88 11.90 7.14 1.12
C GLN A 88 12.24 7.09 -0.37
N VAL A 89 12.20 5.90 -0.98
CA VAL A 89 12.45 5.73 -2.42
C VAL A 89 11.40 6.47 -3.24
N ALA A 90 10.11 6.34 -2.88
CA ALA A 90 9.01 7.00 -3.59
C ALA A 90 9.12 8.53 -3.54
N VAL A 91 9.42 9.10 -2.36
CA VAL A 91 9.62 10.56 -2.22
C VAL A 91 10.86 11.01 -2.98
N MET A 92 12.00 10.32 -2.86
CA MET A 92 13.21 10.66 -3.61
C MET A 92 13.01 10.63 -5.12
N GLN A 93 12.20 9.70 -5.63
CA GLN A 93 11.89 9.61 -7.07
C GLN A 93 10.92 10.72 -7.53
N ALA A 94 9.91 11.03 -6.72
CA ALA A 94 8.88 12.01 -7.08
C ALA A 94 9.35 13.46 -6.86
N CYS A 95 10.03 13.74 -5.75
CA CYS A 95 10.50 15.05 -5.34
C CYS A 95 11.84 14.94 -4.56
N PRO A 96 12.99 14.95 -5.26
CA PRO A 96 14.31 14.71 -4.65
C PRO A 96 14.74 15.72 -3.56
N VAL A 97 14.11 16.88 -3.50
CA VAL A 97 14.47 18.01 -2.61
C VAL A 97 13.38 18.31 -1.57
N ALA A 98 12.46 17.36 -1.33
CA ALA A 98 11.38 17.56 -0.39
C ALA A 98 11.87 17.51 1.08
N ASP A 99 11.61 18.59 1.82
CA ASP A 99 11.81 18.63 3.29
C ASP A 99 10.57 18.09 4.05
N GLY A 100 9.40 18.09 3.41
CA GLY A 100 8.15 17.68 4.01
C GLY A 100 7.08 17.24 3.01
N VAL A 101 6.03 16.59 3.52
CA VAL A 101 4.91 16.04 2.76
C VAL A 101 3.59 16.55 3.36
N LEU A 102 2.72 17.11 2.50
CA LEU A 102 1.35 17.44 2.86
C LEU A 102 0.41 16.34 2.34
N ILE A 103 -0.24 15.62 3.26
CA ILE A 103 -1.29 14.65 2.93
C ILE A 103 -2.61 15.41 2.81
N ILE A 104 -3.24 15.32 1.64
CA ILE A 104 -4.59 15.83 1.41
C ILE A 104 -5.56 14.64 1.47
N PRO A 105 -6.40 14.54 2.51
CA PRO A 105 -7.35 13.44 2.64
C PRO A 105 -8.62 13.70 1.83
N GLU A 106 -9.41 12.64 1.65
CA GLU A 106 -10.81 12.73 1.26
C GLU A 106 -11.60 13.57 2.27
N ASN A 107 -12.68 14.21 1.81
CA ASN A 107 -13.52 15.08 2.67
C ASN A 107 -14.32 14.30 3.75
N HIS A 108 -14.24 12.97 3.76
CA HIS A 108 -15.02 12.09 4.61
C HIS A 108 -14.35 11.86 5.97
N THR A 109 -14.74 12.65 6.99
CA THR A 109 -14.08 12.62 8.31
C THR A 109 -14.79 11.79 9.38
N ARG A 110 -15.85 11.03 9.04
CA ARG A 110 -16.61 10.23 10.03
C ARG A 110 -16.20 8.75 10.07
N ASN A 111 -15.41 8.29 9.10
CA ASN A 111 -14.96 6.91 9.07
C ASN A 111 -13.65 6.77 9.86
N THR A 112 -13.75 6.22 11.06
CA THR A 112 -12.59 6.05 11.95
C THR A 112 -11.47 5.24 11.31
N PHE A 113 -11.78 4.17 10.56
CA PHE A 113 -10.76 3.38 9.86
C PHE A 113 -10.01 4.19 8.80
N TYR A 114 -10.70 5.14 8.14
CA TYR A 114 -10.05 6.03 7.18
C TYR A 114 -9.09 6.99 7.88
N LEU A 115 -9.46 7.49 9.06
CA LEU A 115 -8.58 8.36 9.85
C LEU A 115 -7.37 7.60 10.41
N GLU A 116 -7.56 6.35 10.84
CA GLU A 116 -6.45 5.45 11.21
C GLU A 116 -5.52 5.20 10.03
N ASN A 117 -6.08 4.98 8.83
CA ASN A 117 -5.30 4.89 7.60
C ASN A 117 -4.45 6.15 7.35
N LEU A 118 -5.03 7.35 7.50
CA LEU A 118 -4.28 8.61 7.36
C LEU A 118 -3.17 8.72 8.40
N LYS A 119 -3.45 8.32 9.65
CA LYS A 119 -2.45 8.32 10.71
C LYS A 119 -1.32 7.33 10.44
N ALA A 120 -1.63 6.14 9.95
CA ALA A 120 -0.64 5.14 9.55
C ALA A 120 0.25 5.67 8.41
N LEU A 121 -0.34 6.27 7.37
CA LEU A 121 0.42 6.88 6.28
C LEU A 121 1.31 8.04 6.78
N GLN A 122 0.78 8.91 7.63
CA GLN A 122 1.57 9.97 8.27
C GLN A 122 2.75 9.39 9.05
N ASN A 123 2.53 8.34 9.85
CA ASN A 123 3.58 7.71 10.63
C ASN A 123 4.68 7.11 9.74
N ILE A 124 4.32 6.50 8.60
CA ILE A 124 5.29 5.98 7.62
C ILE A 124 6.17 7.12 7.08
N LEU A 125 5.56 8.22 6.66
CA LEU A 125 6.27 9.37 6.07
C LEU A 125 7.14 10.11 7.10
N CYS A 126 6.65 10.27 8.34
CA CYS A 126 7.44 10.82 9.44
C CYS A 126 8.66 9.93 9.75
N ALA A 127 8.46 8.62 9.85
CA ALA A 127 9.55 7.66 10.09
C ALA A 127 10.55 7.59 8.92
N ALA A 128 10.11 7.93 7.70
CA ALA A 128 10.97 8.09 6.54
C ALA A 128 11.84 9.36 6.59
N GLY A 129 11.60 10.27 7.55
CA GLY A 129 12.41 11.46 7.79
C GLY A 129 11.80 12.77 7.27
N TYR A 130 10.53 12.76 6.86
CA TYR A 130 9.86 13.93 6.30
C TYR A 130 8.94 14.61 7.32
N GLU A 131 8.95 15.94 7.37
CA GLU A 131 7.91 16.67 8.10
C GLU A 131 6.56 16.41 7.41
N THR A 132 5.63 15.74 8.11
CA THR A 132 4.36 15.33 7.48
C THR A 132 3.15 15.96 8.15
N ARG A 133 2.37 16.71 7.37
CA ARG A 133 1.14 17.39 7.82
C ARG A 133 -0.08 16.84 7.07
N ILE A 134 -1.26 16.95 7.69
CA ILE A 134 -2.54 16.63 7.04
C ILE A 134 -3.27 17.95 6.80
N GLY A 135 -3.60 18.23 5.54
CA GLY A 135 -4.31 19.44 5.12
C GLY A 135 -5.64 19.09 4.48
N SER A 136 -6.75 19.51 5.10
CA SER A 136 -8.09 19.29 4.55
C SER A 136 -8.46 20.36 3.55
N LEU A 137 -9.21 19.99 2.50
CA LEU A 137 -9.83 20.91 1.56
C LEU A 137 -11.30 21.22 1.91
N ARG A 138 -11.73 20.83 3.12
CA ARG A 138 -13.07 21.10 3.62
C ARG A 138 -13.29 22.60 3.84
N PRO A 139 -14.33 23.21 3.24
CA PRO A 139 -14.58 24.65 3.39
C PRO A 139 -15.05 25.03 4.81
N ASP A 140 -15.54 24.07 5.58
CA ASP A 140 -16.01 24.26 6.95
C ASP A 140 -14.91 24.09 8.02
N LEU A 141 -13.68 23.77 7.61
CA LEU A 141 -12.53 23.64 8.50
C LEU A 141 -11.63 24.88 8.40
N ASP A 142 -11.88 25.88 9.23
CA ASP A 142 -11.15 27.16 9.27
C ASP A 142 -10.07 27.22 10.37
N HIS A 143 -9.99 26.21 11.23
CA HIS A 143 -8.99 26.08 12.29
C HIS A 143 -8.49 24.62 12.41
N PRO A 144 -7.29 24.39 12.98
CA PRO A 144 -6.81 23.04 13.26
C PRO A 144 -7.82 22.25 14.10
N MET A 145 -8.10 21.03 13.67
CA MET A 145 -8.97 20.09 14.37
C MET A 145 -8.16 18.89 14.82
N GLU A 146 -8.23 18.60 16.12
CA GLU A 146 -7.68 17.39 16.70
C GLU A 146 -8.79 16.32 16.74
N ILE A 147 -8.44 15.09 16.37
CA ILE A 147 -9.35 13.96 16.41
C ILE A 147 -8.64 12.85 17.19
N GLU A 148 -9.25 12.41 18.29
CA GLU A 148 -8.82 11.21 19.00
C GLU A 148 -9.19 9.97 18.20
N LEU A 149 -8.20 9.11 17.95
CA LEU A 149 -8.39 7.81 17.31
C LEU A 149 -8.48 6.72 18.39
N PRO A 150 -9.25 5.65 18.15
CA PRO A 150 -9.48 4.61 19.16
C PRO A 150 -8.28 3.65 19.35
N SER A 151 -7.32 3.65 18.43
CA SER A 151 -6.14 2.79 18.41
C SER A 151 -4.88 3.46 18.94
#